data_AF-A0A964KBQ1-F1
#
_entry.id   AF-A0A964KBQ1-F1
#
_cell.length_a   1.000
_cell.length_b   1.000
_cell.length_c   1.000
_cell.angle_alpha   90.00
_cell.angle_beta   90.00
_cell.angle_gamma   90.00
#
_symmetry.space_group_name_H-M   'P 1'
#
loop_
_entity.id
_entity.type
_entity.pdbx_description
1 polymer ?
#
loop_
_entity_poly.entity_id
_entity_poly.type
_entity_poly.pdbx_seq_one_letter_code
_entity_poly.pdbx_strand_id
1 'polypeptide(L)'
;MHPYLMALIGGALIGVSAVLLMGLTGRIASISGIVGGLLPPNPARDRSWRLALIGGLLTVHILLRLLTGDNPIGATTVGLAVLIPAGLLVGIGTALGGGCTSGHGICGLARISTRSFAAVVTF
;
A
#
# COMPACT_ATOMS: atom_id res chain seq x y z
N MET A 1 9.41 -2.00 -25.25
CA MET A 1 9.66 -3.16 -24.36
C MET A 1 8.35 -3.93 -24.20
N HIS A 2 8.39 -5.27 -24.13
CA HIS A 2 7.16 -6.08 -24.07
C HIS A 2 6.40 -5.81 -22.75
N PRO A 3 5.07 -5.61 -22.75
CA PRO A 3 4.30 -5.29 -21.53
C PRO A 3 4.50 -6.29 -20.38
N TYR A 4 4.67 -7.58 -20.69
CA TYR A 4 4.92 -8.62 -19.70
C TYR A 4 6.26 -8.44 -18.95
N LEU A 5 7.29 -7.94 -19.62
CA LEU A 5 8.59 -7.69 -18.98
C LEU A 5 8.48 -6.56 -17.96
N MET A 6 7.71 -5.51 -18.27
CA MET A 6 7.45 -4.41 -17.34
C MET A 6 6.66 -4.87 -16.12
N ALA A 7 5.64 -5.73 -16.33
CA ALA A 7 4.88 -6.32 -15.23
C ALA A 7 5.76 -7.20 -14.32
N LEU A 8 6.64 -8.00 -14.91
CA LEU A 8 7.58 -8.85 -14.17
C LEU A 8 8.57 -8.02 -13.34
N ILE A 9 9.18 -7.00 -13.94
CA ILE A 9 10.13 -6.10 -13.26
C ILE A 9 9.42 -5.35 -12.12
N GLY A 10 8.23 -4.81 -12.37
CA GLY A 10 7.45 -4.11 -11.34
C GLY A 10 7.07 -5.04 -10.18
N GLY A 11 6.58 -6.24 -10.49
CA GLY A 11 6.26 -7.25 -9.49
C GLY A 11 7.48 -7.68 -8.66
N ALA A 12 8.63 -7.90 -9.31
CA ALA A 12 9.88 -8.22 -8.63
C ALA A 12 10.32 -7.09 -7.68
N LEU A 13 10.26 -5.83 -8.13
CA LEU A 13 10.59 -4.66 -7.30
C LEU A 13 9.68 -4.54 -6.05
N ILE A 14 8.37 -4.75 -6.23
CA ILE A 14 7.41 -4.75 -5.12
C ILE A 14 7.72 -5.89 -4.14
N GLY A 15 7.98 -7.10 -4.65
CA GLY A 15 8.33 -8.26 -3.84
C GLY A 15 9.62 -8.05 -3.04
N VAL A 16 10.69 -7.57 -3.68
CA VAL A 16 11.96 -7.25 -3.03
C VAL A 16 11.77 -6.19 -1.95
N SER A 17 11.02 -5.12 -2.23
CA SER A 17 10.69 -4.09 -1.24
C SER A 17 9.95 -4.65 -0.02
N ALA A 18 8.95 -5.51 -0.25
CA ALA A 18 8.19 -6.14 0.84
C ALA A 18 9.05 -7.07 1.71
N VAL A 19 9.95 -7.86 1.09
CA VAL A 19 10.89 -8.74 1.80
C VAL A 19 11.91 -7.92 2.57
N LEU A 20 12.46 -6.85 1.99
CA LEU A 20 13.40 -5.96 2.68
C LEU A 20 12.75 -5.29 3.89
N LEU A 21 11.53 -4.78 3.76
CA LEU A 21 10.81 -4.19 4.90
C LEU A 21 10.63 -5.23 6.01
N MET A 22 10.22 -6.45 5.65
CA MET A 22 9.99 -7.53 6.60
C MET A 22 11.29 -8.01 7.26
N GLY A 23 12.38 -8.12 6.50
CA GLY A 23 13.69 -8.53 7.01
C GLY A 23 14.35 -7.48 7.90
N LEU A 24 14.23 -6.19 7.56
CA LEU A 24 14.89 -5.11 8.31
C LEU A 24 14.09 -4.67 9.55
N THR A 25 12.76 -4.74 9.50
CA THR A 25 11.91 -4.21 10.58
C THR A 25 11.11 -5.28 11.33
N GLY A 26 11.04 -6.50 10.79
CA GLY A 26 10.16 -7.55 11.29
C GLY A 26 8.67 -7.31 11.02
N ARG A 27 8.33 -6.32 10.18
CA ARG A 27 6.95 -5.86 9.97
C ARG A 27 6.45 -6.15 8.56
N ILE A 28 5.13 -6.25 8.45
CA ILE A 28 4.43 -6.52 7.20
C ILE A 28 4.12 -5.21 6.47
N ALA A 29 4.38 -5.14 5.16
CA ALA A 29 4.00 -4.00 4.32
C ALA A 29 2.47 -3.94 4.17
N SER A 30 1.81 -3.12 4.99
CA SER A 30 0.36 -2.85 4.91
C SER A 30 0.12 -1.35 5.03
N ILE A 31 -0.28 -0.71 3.93
CA ILE A 31 -0.45 0.75 3.91
C ILE A 31 -1.51 1.21 4.92
N SER A 32 -2.67 0.54 5.00
CA SER A 32 -3.69 0.86 6.01
C SER A 32 -3.19 0.68 7.44
N GLY A 33 -2.35 -0.33 7.71
CA GLY A 33 -1.76 -0.53 9.03
C GLY A 33 -0.69 0.51 9.36
N ILE A 34 0.05 0.99 8.36
CA ILE A 34 1.06 2.04 8.50
C ILE A 34 0.40 3.38 8.81
N VAL A 35 -0.57 3.77 7.98
CA VAL A 35 -1.37 5.00 8.15
C VAL A 35 -2.15 4.94 9.46
N GLY A 36 -2.88 3.85 9.74
CA GLY A 36 -3.64 3.70 10.97
C GLY A 36 -2.78 3.81 12.24
N GLY A 37 -1.54 3.32 12.20
CA GLY A 37 -0.59 3.47 13.31
C GLY A 37 -0.04 4.89 13.48
N LEU A 38 -0.28 5.82 12.56
CA LEU A 38 0.05 7.24 12.71
C LEU A 38 -1.14 8.08 13.20
N LEU A 39 -2.36 7.54 13.14
CA LEU A 39 -3.56 8.25 13.56
C LEU A 39 -3.82 8.15 15.08
N PRO A 40 -4.48 9.16 15.67
CA PRO A 40 -4.99 9.10 17.04
C PRO A 40 -6.09 8.04 17.19
N PRO A 41 -6.38 7.55 18.42
CA PRO A 41 -5.90 8.05 19.72
C PRO A 41 -4.60 7.40 20.22
N ASN A 42 -4.17 6.27 19.67
CA ASN A 42 -2.96 5.57 20.12
C ASN A 42 -1.95 5.41 18.98
N PRO A 43 -1.32 6.51 18.55
CA PRO A 43 -0.30 6.48 17.51
C PRO A 43 0.90 5.64 17.97
N ALA A 44 1.35 4.76 17.10
CA ALA A 44 2.41 3.81 17.38
C ALA A 44 3.74 4.53 17.70
N ARG A 45 4.55 3.92 18.58
CA ARG A 45 5.83 4.50 19.03
C ARG A 45 6.89 4.55 17.93
N ASP A 46 6.75 3.69 16.93
CA ASP A 46 7.67 3.47 15.81
C ASP A 46 7.32 4.35 14.59
N ARG A 47 7.08 5.65 14.81
CA ARG A 47 6.61 6.56 13.73
C ARG A 47 7.65 6.80 12.63
N SER A 48 8.94 6.77 12.97
CA SER A 48 10.03 7.14 12.05
C SER A 48 10.03 6.30 10.77
N TRP A 49 9.96 4.97 10.86
CA TRP A 49 9.95 4.10 9.68
C TRP A 49 8.63 4.19 8.90
N ARG A 50 7.51 4.40 9.60
CA ARG A 50 6.18 4.57 8.97
C ARG A 50 6.14 5.82 8.11
N LEU A 51 6.66 6.92 8.66
CA LEU A 51 6.81 8.19 7.95
C LEU A 51 7.83 8.07 6.82
N ALA A 52 8.93 7.35 7.00
CA ALA A 52 9.90 7.12 5.94
C ALA A 52 9.28 6.34 4.76
N LEU A 53 8.44 5.34 5.04
CA LEU A 53 7.76 4.56 3.99
C LEU A 53 6.71 5.39 3.24
N ILE A 54 5.86 6.13 3.97
CA ILE A 54 4.88 7.04 3.34
C ILE A 54 5.61 8.14 2.56
N GLY A 55 6.67 8.70 3.14
CA GLY A 55 7.53 9.68 2.51
C GLY A 55 8.09 9.15 1.20
N GLY A 56 8.66 7.94 1.20
CA GLY A 56 9.18 7.29 -0.01
C GLY A 56 8.12 7.12 -1.11
N LEU A 57 6.89 6.71 -0.75
CA LEU A 57 5.77 6.58 -1.69
C LEU A 57 5.36 7.94 -2.31
N LEU A 58 5.38 9.01 -1.52
CA LEU A 58 5.06 10.36 -2.02
C LEU A 58 6.22 10.93 -2.85
N THR A 59 7.45 10.74 -2.39
CA THR A 59 8.66 11.22 -3.07
C THR A 59 8.80 10.59 -4.45
N VAL A 60 8.55 9.28 -4.61
CA VAL A 60 8.65 8.65 -5.92
C VAL A 60 7.62 9.22 -6.90
N HIS A 61 6.39 9.50 -6.45
CA HIS A 61 5.37 10.12 -7.30
C HIS A 61 5.79 11.54 -7.74
N ILE A 62 6.26 12.36 -6.81
CA ILE A 62 6.72 13.73 -7.10
C ILE A 62 7.91 13.70 -8.06
N LEU A 63 8.88 12.81 -7.81
CA LEU A 63 10.07 12.67 -8.64
C LEU A 63 9.72 12.23 -10.06
N LEU A 64 8.83 11.23 -10.21
CA LEU A 64 8.35 10.81 -11.53
C LEU A 64 7.64 11.95 -12.23
N ARG A 65 6.75 12.69 -11.54
CA ARG A 65 6.08 13.85 -12.13
C ARG A 65 7.05 14.92 -12.63
N LEU A 66 8.13 15.17 -11.88
CA LEU A 66 9.18 16.12 -12.30
C LEU A 66 10.00 15.64 -13.50
N LEU A 67 10.24 14.33 -13.60
CA LEU A 67 11.05 13.73 -14.67
C LEU A 67 10.27 13.56 -15.98
N THR A 68 9.02 13.10 -15.93
CA THR A 68 8.19 12.92 -17.13
C THR A 68 7.39 14.16 -17.53
N GLY A 69 7.22 15.15 -16.64
CA GLY A 69 6.35 16.31 -16.87
C GLY A 69 4.84 15.99 -16.81
N ASP A 70 4.48 14.71 -16.88
CA ASP A 70 3.10 14.21 -16.76
C ASP A 70 2.74 13.78 -15.34
N ASN A 71 1.44 13.66 -15.08
CA ASN A 71 0.94 13.06 -13.84
C ASN A 71 0.81 11.53 -14.01
N PRO A 72 1.72 10.71 -13.43
CA PRO A 72 1.73 9.27 -13.66
C PRO A 72 0.55 8.53 -13.01
N ILE A 73 -0.17 9.15 -12.07
CA ILE A 73 -1.34 8.55 -11.39
C ILE A 73 -2.63 8.82 -12.17
N GLY A 74 -2.60 9.75 -13.14
CA GLY A 74 -3.79 10.21 -13.85
C GLY A 74 -4.65 11.17 -13.01
N ALA A 75 -5.73 11.66 -13.63
CA ALA A 75 -6.71 12.52 -12.96
C ALA A 75 -7.80 11.67 -12.28
N THR A 76 -8.34 12.15 -11.17
CA THR A 76 -9.52 11.54 -10.54
C THR A 76 -10.70 11.57 -11.50
N THR A 77 -11.21 10.39 -11.86
CA THR A 77 -12.36 10.22 -12.76
C THR A 77 -13.70 10.40 -12.08
N VAL A 78 -13.71 10.52 -10.74
CA VAL A 78 -14.91 10.67 -9.91
C VAL A 78 -14.84 11.94 -9.06
N GLY A 79 -16.01 12.55 -8.82
CA GLY A 79 -16.12 13.74 -7.98
C GLY A 79 -15.96 13.43 -6.49
N LEU A 80 -15.69 14.47 -5.70
CA LEU A 80 -15.50 14.37 -4.23
C LEU A 80 -16.67 13.70 -3.51
N ALA A 81 -17.90 13.89 -4.02
CA ALA A 81 -19.11 13.29 -3.47
C ALA A 81 -19.07 11.76 -3.45
N VAL A 82 -18.36 11.12 -4.39
CA VAL A 82 -18.15 9.67 -4.44
C VAL A 82 -16.86 9.28 -3.72
N LEU A 83 -15.81 10.08 -3.88
CA LEU A 83 -14.49 9.77 -3.35
C LEU A 83 -14.46 9.70 -1.82
N ILE A 84 -15.13 10.64 -1.14
CA ILE A 84 -15.18 10.71 0.32
C ILE A 84 -15.85 9.45 0.94
N PRO A 85 -17.09 9.08 0.57
CA PRO A 85 -17.72 7.89 1.13
C PRO A 85 -17.00 6.61 0.72
N ALA A 86 -16.46 6.52 -0.50
CA ALA A 86 -15.66 5.37 -0.92
C ALA A 86 -14.41 5.21 -0.05
N GLY A 87 -13.66 6.30 0.18
CA GLY A 87 -12.49 6.28 1.05
C GLY A 87 -12.82 5.88 2.49
N LEU A 88 -13.94 6.36 3.03
CA LEU A 88 -14.39 5.99 4.37
C LEU A 88 -14.75 4.50 4.45
N LEU A 89 -15.51 3.99 3.49
CA LEU A 89 -15.89 2.57 3.43
C LEU A 89 -14.66 1.67 3.30
N VAL A 90 -13.68 2.04 2.45
CA VAL A 90 -12.41 1.32 2.32
C VAL A 90 -11.62 1.40 3.63
N GLY A 91 -11.58 2.56 4.28
CA GLY A 91 -10.93 2.72 5.59
C GLY A 91 -11.51 1.77 6.64
N ILE A 92 -12.84 1.76 6.79
CA ILE A 92 -13.56 0.87 7.69
C ILE A 92 -13.31 -0.60 7.31
N GLY A 93 -13.44 -0.94 6.03
CA GLY A 93 -13.24 -2.31 5.54
C GLY A 93 -11.83 -2.83 5.81
N THR A 94 -10.80 -2.02 5.58
CA THR A 94 -9.42 -2.43 5.86
C THR A 94 -9.11 -2.53 7.36
N ALA A 95 -9.77 -1.72 8.20
CA ALA A 95 -9.67 -1.85 9.66
C ALA A 95 -10.32 -3.16 10.15
N LEU A 96 -11.54 -3.47 9.70
CA LEU A 96 -12.25 -4.71 10.03
C LEU A 96 -11.52 -5.96 9.48
N GLY A 97 -10.97 -5.85 8.27
CA GLY A 97 -10.16 -6.88 7.63
C GLY A 97 -8.80 -7.10 8.31
N GLY A 98 -8.37 -6.20 9.22
CA GLY A 98 -7.05 -6.27 9.85
C GLY A 98 -5.89 -6.09 8.85
N GLY A 99 -6.16 -5.38 7.74
CA GLY A 99 -5.23 -5.22 6.64
C GLY A 99 -5.90 -4.72 5.35
N CYS A 100 -5.08 -4.35 4.39
CA CYS A 100 -5.53 -3.95 3.04
C CYS A 100 -5.02 -4.94 1.99
N THR A 101 -5.36 -4.69 0.72
CA THR A 101 -4.92 -5.49 -0.43
C THR A 101 -3.40 -5.63 -0.51
N SER A 102 -2.63 -4.58 -0.20
CA SER A 102 -1.16 -4.67 -0.17
C SER A 102 -0.65 -5.65 0.90
N GLY A 103 -1.24 -5.64 2.11
CA GLY A 103 -0.85 -6.51 3.20
C GLY A 103 -1.29 -7.96 3.02
N HIS A 104 -2.57 -8.18 2.67
CA HIS A 104 -3.12 -9.52 2.46
C HIS A 104 -2.66 -10.13 1.14
N GLY A 105 -2.65 -9.36 0.06
CA GLY A 105 -2.25 -9.81 -1.26
C GLY A 105 -0.75 -10.09 -1.35
N ILE A 106 0.09 -9.07 -1.16
CA ILE A 106 1.53 -9.22 -1.39
C ILE A 106 2.16 -10.09 -0.31
N CYS A 107 1.99 -9.71 0.95
CA CYS A 107 2.68 -10.40 2.05
C CYS A 107 1.89 -11.59 2.62
N GLY A 108 0.55 -11.50 2.65
CA GLY A 108 -0.31 -12.52 3.26
C GLY A 108 -0.40 -13.80 2.43
N LEU A 109 -0.62 -13.68 1.12
CA LEU A 109 -0.63 -14.83 0.21
C LEU A 109 0.75 -15.46 0.06
N ALA A 110 1.82 -14.66 0.02
CA ALA A 110 3.20 -15.17 -0.01
C ALA A 110 3.55 -16.01 1.23
N ARG A 111 2.87 -15.78 2.36
CA ARG A 111 3.00 -16.58 3.60
C ARG A 111 1.94 -17.69 3.75
N ILE A 112 1.14 -17.95 2.71
CA ILE A 112 0.12 -19.02 2.69
C ILE A 112 -0.90 -18.84 3.84
N SER A 113 -1.30 -17.61 4.13
CA SER A 113 -2.29 -17.32 5.15
C SER A 113 -3.72 -17.53 4.63
N THR A 114 -4.45 -18.49 5.21
CA THR A 114 -5.86 -18.77 4.90
C THR A 114 -6.77 -17.55 5.12
N ARG A 115 -6.54 -16.80 6.20
CA ARG A 115 -7.23 -15.52 6.47
C ARG A 115 -6.99 -14.51 5.35
N SER A 116 -5.77 -14.43 4.84
CA SER A 116 -5.44 -13.48 3.76
C SER A 116 -6.02 -13.92 2.43
N PHE A 117 -6.09 -15.22 2.17
CA PHE A 117 -6.77 -15.76 1.00
C PHE A 117 -8.25 -15.39 0.99
N ALA A 118 -8.95 -15.61 2.10
CA ALA A 118 -10.36 -15.22 2.24
C ALA A 118 -10.56 -13.72 2.01
N ALA A 119 -9.72 -12.87 2.62
CA ALA A 119 -9.81 -11.42 2.46
C ALA A 119 -9.62 -10.98 1.00
N VAL A 120 -8.64 -11.54 0.29
CA VAL A 120 -8.34 -11.20 -1.11
C VAL A 120 -9.47 -11.61 -2.06
N VAL A 121 -10.13 -12.75 -1.81
CA VAL A 121 -11.26 -13.21 -2.66
C VAL A 121 -12.53 -12.35 -2.45
N THR A 122 -12.65 -11.68 -1.30
CA THR A 122 -13.82 -10.84 -0.97
C THR A 122 -13.66 -9.35 -1.25
N PHE A 123 -12.44 -8.87 -1.50
CA PHE A 123 -12.18 -7.49 -1.88
C PHE A 123 -12.56 -7.22 -3.34
#